data_AF-A0A518FHY9-F1
#
_entry.id   AF-A0A518FHY9-F1
#
_cell.length_a   1.000
_cell.length_b   1.000
_cell.length_c   1.000
_cell.angle_alpha   90.00
_cell.angle_beta   90.00
_cell.angle_gamma   90.00
#
_symmetry.space_group_name_H-M   'P 1'
#
loop_
_entity.id
_entity.type
_entity.pdbx_description
1 polymer ?
#
loop_
_entity_poly.entity_id
_entity_poly.type
_entity_poly.pdbx_seq_one_letter_code
_entity_poly.pdbx_strand_id
1 'polypeptide(L)'
;MKRAVSAGLFALVLLAICSPVSAKKPEADHIRKIQTEAIRNKKSPIAHWGFDPENYTQWSTHSLRLIPVYTFGTKDAGQGIDLNSYTGQNSPYRNAKKLESIYGYLPENSVNAKAEYLDQTNLYNIQEAALKAGKKNIILVVFDGMDWQTTRAAALYYNRADKYQSGRGTGLYFQDYPAAGTSQFGFMVTAPHNAATNVDVDKQSVLNPGGKIRGGYNAEKGGPNPWTPGKDKKYLIGSPSNNYGEHAYPDSANTATSMTAGIKSYNNAINVDPTGAPVTTIAHQAQQDGYAIGVVTSVPITHATPAAAYAHNVSRNDYQDIARDLVGQSSISHPNDSLPGLDVVLGGGFGTMEKKSGGKSHGKNFVPGWKYISEETIEKADVKHGGKYTVALRTPGVSGKTGLQQATQSAIKNKTRLLGVYGVGNYAAHLPFQTADGDYQPAPGLKNSAEKYSTEDIKENPTLADMTESALDVLSQNKKGFWLLVEAGDVDWANHDNNLDNSIGAVKSGEAAFKVITDWVEKHSNWQDTVVILTADHGHYLHIDQPEALIPPKEEK
;
A
#
# COMPACT_ATOMS: atom_id res chain seq x y z
N MET A 1 -88.81 -13.51 -16.09
CA MET A 1 -88.43 -13.84 -14.69
C MET A 1 -87.10 -14.60 -14.71
N LYS A 2 -86.11 -14.13 -13.91
CA LYS A 2 -84.90 -14.83 -13.38
C LYS A 2 -83.90 -15.44 -14.41
N ARG A 3 -82.74 -14.83 -14.68
CA ARG A 3 -81.41 -14.87 -14.00
C ARG A 3 -80.75 -16.26 -13.85
N ALA A 4 -79.63 -16.48 -14.56
CA ALA A 4 -78.37 -17.14 -14.14
C ALA A 4 -77.37 -17.08 -15.32
N VAL A 5 -76.36 -16.20 -15.33
CA VAL A 5 -74.94 -16.40 -14.92
C VAL A 5 -74.22 -17.53 -15.66
N SER A 6 -73.31 -17.17 -16.57
CA SER A 6 -72.12 -17.94 -16.96
C SER A 6 -71.03 -16.95 -17.38
N ALA A 7 -69.90 -17.01 -16.69
CA ALA A 7 -68.75 -16.14 -16.86
C ALA A 7 -67.89 -16.54 -18.08
N GLY A 8 -67.38 -15.55 -18.80
CA GLY A 8 -66.40 -15.71 -19.88
C GLY A 8 -65.40 -14.56 -19.83
N LEU A 9 -64.13 -14.93 -19.61
CA LEU A 9 -62.97 -14.12 -19.24
C LEU A 9 -62.56 -13.12 -20.35
N PHE A 10 -62.48 -11.82 -20.05
CA PHE A 10 -61.79 -10.83 -20.88
C PHE A 10 -60.40 -10.55 -20.28
N ALA A 11 -59.34 -10.82 -21.04
CA ALA A 11 -57.97 -10.49 -20.68
C ALA A 11 -57.74 -8.99 -20.82
N LEU A 12 -57.44 -8.31 -19.71
CA LEU A 12 -57.02 -6.90 -19.69
C LEU A 12 -55.49 -6.86 -19.80
N VAL A 13 -54.98 -6.30 -20.90
CA VAL A 13 -53.55 -5.97 -21.04
C VAL A 13 -53.27 -4.71 -20.23
N LEU A 14 -52.61 -4.85 -19.09
CA LEU A 14 -52.10 -3.74 -18.30
C LEU A 14 -50.71 -3.34 -18.83
N LEU A 15 -50.65 -2.20 -19.53
CA LEU A 15 -49.40 -1.48 -19.77
C LEU A 15 -48.88 -0.98 -18.41
N ALA A 16 -47.84 -1.62 -17.88
CA ALA A 16 -47.10 -1.11 -16.75
C ALA A 16 -46.18 0.02 -17.20
N ILE A 17 -46.59 1.27 -16.95
CA ILE A 17 -45.69 2.43 -16.99
C ILE A 17 -44.74 2.28 -15.82
N CYS A 18 -43.53 1.79 -16.07
CA CYS A 18 -42.42 1.86 -15.11
C CYS A 18 -41.94 3.30 -15.06
N SER A 19 -42.48 4.10 -14.13
CA SER A 19 -41.77 5.29 -13.66
C SER A 19 -40.49 4.81 -12.95
N PRO A 20 -39.31 5.37 -13.23
CA PRO A 20 -38.13 5.07 -12.44
C PRO A 20 -38.43 5.46 -11.00
N VAL A 21 -38.33 4.48 -10.09
CA VAL A 21 -38.24 4.76 -8.67
C VAL A 21 -36.99 5.62 -8.51
N SER A 22 -37.21 6.92 -8.31
CA SER A 22 -36.15 7.83 -7.90
C SER A 22 -35.61 7.27 -6.59
N ALA A 23 -34.43 6.63 -6.65
CA ALA A 23 -33.70 6.24 -5.47
C ALA A 23 -33.57 7.51 -4.63
N LYS A 24 -34.15 7.49 -3.42
CA LYS A 24 -33.96 8.54 -2.43
C LYS A 24 -32.44 8.79 -2.39
N LYS A 25 -31.99 10.02 -2.68
CA LYS A 25 -30.57 10.38 -2.53
C LYS A 25 -30.12 9.87 -1.16
N PRO A 26 -28.98 9.15 -1.06
CA PRO A 26 -28.44 8.79 0.23
C PRO A 26 -28.42 10.01 1.14
N GLU A 27 -28.69 9.78 2.42
CA GLU A 27 -28.40 10.76 3.47
C GLU A 27 -27.02 11.37 3.19
N ALA A 28 -26.90 12.70 3.28
CA ALA A 28 -25.74 13.44 2.81
C ALA A 28 -24.44 12.74 3.21
N ASP A 29 -23.59 12.44 2.22
CA ASP A 29 -22.29 11.79 2.41
C ASP A 29 -21.53 12.44 3.57
N HIS A 30 -21.59 11.75 4.71
CA HIS A 30 -21.32 12.30 6.03
C HIS A 30 -19.85 12.70 6.15
N ILE A 31 -18.96 11.82 5.68
CA ILE A 31 -17.52 12.04 5.73
C ILE A 31 -17.12 13.10 4.69
N ARG A 32 -17.67 13.05 3.47
CA ARG A 32 -17.41 14.09 2.47
C ARG A 32 -17.85 15.47 2.93
N LYS A 33 -18.95 15.58 3.66
CA LYS A 33 -19.38 16.85 4.26
C LYS A 33 -18.35 17.35 5.28
N ILE A 34 -17.95 16.49 6.22
CA ILE A 34 -16.91 16.82 7.22
C ILE A 34 -15.63 17.28 6.53
N GLN A 35 -15.16 16.51 5.55
CA GLN A 35 -13.96 16.79 4.77
C GLN A 35 -14.06 18.13 4.03
N THR A 36 -15.17 18.36 3.32
CA THR A 36 -15.37 19.58 2.54
C THR A 36 -15.41 20.83 3.42
N GLU A 37 -16.06 20.74 4.59
CA GLU A 37 -16.10 21.84 5.57
C GLU A 37 -14.72 22.08 6.18
N ALA A 38 -13.99 21.02 6.53
CA ALA A 38 -12.65 21.10 7.10
C ALA A 38 -11.66 21.81 6.15
N ILE A 39 -11.64 21.43 4.86
CA ILE A 39 -10.79 22.06 3.85
C ILE A 39 -11.18 23.52 3.60
N ARG A 40 -12.48 23.82 3.49
CA ARG A 40 -12.96 25.20 3.30
C ARG A 40 -12.51 26.11 4.45
N ASN A 41 -12.58 25.62 5.67
CA ASN A 41 -12.28 26.40 6.88
C ASN A 41 -10.81 26.30 7.32
N LYS A 42 -10.03 25.36 6.73
CA LYS A 42 -8.68 24.97 7.17
C LYS A 42 -8.61 24.53 8.64
N LYS A 43 -9.75 24.14 9.21
CA LYS A 43 -9.93 23.78 10.61
C LYS A 43 -11.09 22.80 10.74
N SER A 44 -10.93 21.80 11.60
CA SER A 44 -11.98 20.87 11.98
C SER A 44 -11.85 20.54 13.46
N PRO A 45 -12.96 20.52 14.23
CA PRO A 45 -12.93 20.03 15.60
C PRO A 45 -12.87 18.49 15.68
N ILE A 46 -12.99 17.78 14.54
CA ILE A 46 -13.17 16.33 14.49
C ILE A 46 -11.84 15.58 14.40
N ALA A 47 -10.94 16.07 13.56
CA ALA A 47 -9.65 15.46 13.28
C ALA A 47 -8.73 16.52 12.67
N HIS A 48 -7.42 16.29 12.67
CA HIS A 48 -6.42 17.13 12.00
C HIS A 48 -5.16 16.33 11.67
N TRP A 49 -4.37 16.81 10.70
CA TRP A 49 -3.03 16.30 10.44
C TRP A 49 -1.98 17.25 11.01
N GLY A 50 -1.09 16.73 11.85
CA GLY A 50 -0.02 17.50 12.49
C GLY A 50 -0.15 17.55 14.01
N PHE A 51 0.57 18.48 14.64
CA PHE A 51 0.62 18.62 16.10
C PHE A 51 -0.31 19.72 16.65
N ASP A 52 -0.89 20.54 15.78
CA ASP A 52 -1.77 21.66 16.12
C ASP A 52 -3.23 21.34 15.80
N PRO A 53 -4.09 21.13 16.81
CA PRO A 53 -5.51 20.81 16.62
C PRO A 53 -6.30 21.95 15.98
N GLU A 54 -5.77 23.17 15.96
CA GLU A 54 -6.44 24.33 15.38
C GLU A 54 -6.17 24.47 13.87
N ASN A 55 -5.30 23.63 13.31
CA ASN A 55 -4.91 23.66 11.91
C ASN A 55 -5.09 22.27 11.26
N TYR A 56 -6.22 22.10 10.57
CA TYR A 56 -6.58 20.83 9.92
C TYR A 56 -5.50 20.35 8.95
N THR A 57 -4.86 21.29 8.29
CA THR A 57 -3.96 21.05 7.15
C THR A 57 -2.49 21.27 7.50
N GLN A 58 -2.11 21.22 8.79
CA GLN A 58 -0.78 21.63 9.23
C GLN A 58 0.33 20.75 8.63
N TRP A 59 0.08 19.45 8.57
CA TRP A 59 1.03 18.46 8.09
C TRP A 59 0.42 17.69 6.92
N SER A 60 1.25 17.34 5.94
CA SER A 60 0.81 16.69 4.71
C SER A 60 1.89 15.76 4.17
N THR A 61 2.72 15.20 5.06
CA THR A 61 3.79 14.26 4.71
C THR A 61 3.96 13.24 5.83
N HIS A 62 4.92 12.36 5.74
CA HIS A 62 4.98 11.19 6.59
C HIS A 62 5.38 11.54 8.02
N SER A 63 5.31 10.56 8.89
CA SER A 63 5.62 10.67 10.30
C SER A 63 6.29 9.41 10.81
N LEU A 64 7.05 9.60 11.88
CA LEU A 64 7.77 8.56 12.58
C LEU A 64 6.90 7.85 13.63
N ARG A 65 5.56 7.95 13.53
CA ARG A 65 4.64 7.27 14.44
C ARG A 65 4.85 5.75 14.29
N LEU A 66 4.84 5.02 15.42
CA LEU A 66 4.93 3.56 15.38
C LEU A 66 3.77 2.99 14.57
N ILE A 67 4.06 1.98 13.76
CA ILE A 67 3.10 1.44 12.79
C ILE A 67 2.56 0.08 13.24
N PRO A 68 1.23 -0.13 13.26
CA PRO A 68 0.63 -1.43 13.52
C PRO A 68 1.07 -2.51 12.53
N VAL A 69 1.35 -3.71 13.04
CA VAL A 69 1.64 -4.91 12.25
C VAL A 69 0.68 -6.02 12.66
N TYR A 70 0.01 -6.61 11.68
CA TYR A 70 -0.85 -7.78 11.83
C TYR A 70 -0.20 -8.93 11.06
N THR A 71 -0.14 -10.11 11.66
CA THR A 71 0.35 -11.30 10.95
C THR A 71 -0.64 -12.43 11.07
N PHE A 72 -0.62 -13.35 10.11
CA PHE A 72 -1.53 -14.48 9.98
C PHE A 72 -0.75 -15.71 9.49
N GLY A 73 -1.02 -16.89 10.06
CA GLY A 73 -0.23 -18.09 9.81
C GLY A 73 1.16 -18.08 10.46
N THR A 74 1.41 -17.17 11.42
CA THR A 74 2.74 -16.97 12.02
C THR A 74 2.87 -17.48 13.44
N LYS A 75 1.80 -17.41 14.24
CA LYS A 75 1.85 -17.90 15.61
C LYS A 75 2.17 -19.39 15.62
N ASP A 76 3.17 -19.77 16.40
CA ASP A 76 3.66 -21.15 16.53
C ASP A 76 4.13 -21.78 15.19
N ALA A 77 4.43 -20.96 14.17
CA ALA A 77 4.73 -21.41 12.81
C ALA A 77 6.19 -21.84 12.59
N GLY A 78 7.05 -21.69 13.59
CA GLY A 78 8.48 -21.99 13.55
C GLY A 78 9.32 -20.82 14.10
N GLN A 79 10.59 -21.11 14.41
CA GLN A 79 11.51 -20.12 15.00
C GLN A 79 11.66 -18.90 14.08
N GLY A 80 11.42 -17.70 14.62
CA GLY A 80 11.64 -16.44 13.91
C GLY A 80 10.53 -16.02 12.93
N ILE A 81 9.47 -16.83 12.76
CA ILE A 81 8.34 -16.54 11.86
C ILE A 81 7.25 -15.71 12.57
N ASP A 82 7.29 -15.66 13.89
CA ASP A 82 6.26 -15.02 14.71
C ASP A 82 6.72 -13.65 15.24
N LEU A 83 5.77 -12.75 15.55
CA LEU A 83 6.10 -11.41 16.06
C LEU A 83 6.80 -11.42 17.42
N ASN A 84 6.55 -12.42 18.29
CA ASN A 84 7.16 -12.47 19.63
C ASN A 84 8.67 -12.73 19.56
N SER A 85 9.18 -13.22 18.43
CA SER A 85 10.61 -13.31 18.15
C SER A 85 11.31 -11.94 18.12
N TYR A 86 10.56 -10.84 17.96
CA TYR A 86 11.12 -9.49 17.76
C TYR A 86 10.45 -8.38 18.60
N THR A 87 9.45 -8.70 19.43
CA THR A 87 8.73 -7.73 20.26
C THR A 87 8.97 -7.96 21.76
N GLY A 88 8.48 -7.05 22.60
CA GLY A 88 8.63 -7.16 24.06
C GLY A 88 10.09 -7.32 24.48
N GLN A 89 10.39 -8.34 25.28
CA GLN A 89 11.76 -8.63 25.74
C GLN A 89 12.75 -8.94 24.60
N ASN A 90 12.25 -9.37 23.44
CA ASN A 90 13.06 -9.70 22.28
C ASN A 90 13.30 -8.50 21.35
N SER A 91 12.69 -7.34 21.64
CA SER A 91 12.83 -6.12 20.87
C SER A 91 14.30 -5.74 20.63
N PRO A 92 14.70 -5.43 19.38
CA PRO A 92 16.05 -4.95 19.11
C PRO A 92 16.34 -3.61 19.79
N TYR A 93 15.31 -2.79 20.05
CA TYR A 93 15.46 -1.50 20.72
C TYR A 93 15.81 -1.59 22.20
N ARG A 94 15.79 -2.78 22.80
CA ARG A 94 16.31 -2.99 24.16
C ARG A 94 17.84 -3.17 24.22
N ASN A 95 18.51 -3.26 23.06
CA ASN A 95 19.92 -3.62 23.00
C ASN A 95 20.71 -2.73 22.03
N ALA A 96 21.68 -1.99 22.56
CA ALA A 96 22.52 -1.07 21.78
C ALA A 96 23.23 -1.76 20.60
N LYS A 97 23.82 -2.95 20.82
CA LYS A 97 24.54 -3.67 19.75
C LYS A 97 23.62 -4.16 18.63
N LYS A 98 22.38 -4.54 18.97
CA LYS A 98 21.38 -4.88 17.95
C LYS A 98 21.02 -3.66 17.11
N LEU A 99 20.86 -2.49 17.72
CA LEU A 99 20.62 -1.25 16.97
C LEU A 99 21.83 -0.86 16.11
N GLU A 100 23.05 -0.97 16.63
CA GLU A 100 24.27 -0.77 15.83
C GLU A 100 24.34 -1.71 14.62
N SER A 101 23.90 -2.96 14.77
CA SER A 101 23.82 -3.91 13.66
C SER A 101 22.76 -3.55 12.62
N ILE A 102 21.62 -2.98 13.04
CA ILE A 102 20.52 -2.59 12.13
C ILE A 102 20.86 -1.31 11.37
N TYR A 103 21.43 -0.33 12.06
CA TYR A 103 21.66 1.02 11.54
C TYR A 103 23.10 1.25 11.05
N GLY A 104 24.06 0.39 11.40
CA GLY A 104 25.49 0.65 11.19
C GLY A 104 26.08 1.71 12.13
N TYR A 105 25.27 2.25 13.05
CA TYR A 105 25.64 3.17 14.13
C TYR A 105 24.62 3.03 15.26
N LEU A 106 24.95 3.48 16.47
CA LEU A 106 23.97 3.52 17.56
C LEU A 106 23.12 4.80 17.42
N PRO A 107 21.81 4.70 17.11
CA PRO A 107 20.97 5.89 17.00
C PRO A 107 20.81 6.57 18.36
N GLU A 108 20.82 7.90 18.35
CA GLU A 108 20.72 8.70 19.58
C GLU A 108 19.39 8.38 20.30
N ASN A 109 19.43 8.31 21.63
CA ASN A 109 18.28 8.11 22.52
C ASN A 109 17.26 7.03 22.09
N SER A 110 17.72 6.00 21.36
CA SER A 110 16.84 4.99 20.77
C SER A 110 16.81 3.68 21.55
N VAL A 111 17.82 3.44 22.39
CA VAL A 111 17.82 2.30 23.31
C VAL A 111 16.77 2.55 24.39
N ASN A 112 15.79 1.66 24.47
CA ASN A 112 14.67 1.75 25.39
C ASN A 112 14.44 0.38 26.05
N ALA A 113 14.76 0.27 27.34
CA ALA A 113 14.58 -0.95 28.13
C ALA A 113 13.11 -1.41 28.27
N LYS A 114 12.14 -0.59 27.85
CA LYS A 114 10.69 -0.88 27.85
C LYS A 114 10.12 -1.00 26.44
N ALA A 115 10.95 -1.12 25.39
CA ALA A 115 10.46 -1.21 24.02
C ALA A 115 9.63 -2.48 23.81
N GLU A 116 8.35 -2.31 23.46
CA GLU A 116 7.45 -3.41 23.07
C GLU A 116 7.43 -3.63 21.56
N TYR A 117 8.02 -2.70 20.80
CA TYR A 117 8.02 -2.65 19.35
C TYR A 117 9.22 -3.36 18.71
N LEU A 118 9.04 -3.82 17.48
CA LEU A 118 10.10 -4.34 16.61
C LEU A 118 10.68 -3.25 15.70
N ASP A 119 11.76 -3.57 14.99
CA ASP A 119 12.20 -2.75 13.85
C ASP A 119 11.56 -3.25 12.55
N GLN A 120 11.29 -2.36 11.60
CA GLN A 120 10.72 -2.72 10.31
C GLN A 120 11.55 -3.77 9.53
N THR A 121 12.87 -3.82 9.71
CA THR A 121 13.74 -4.87 9.13
C THR A 121 13.39 -6.27 9.64
N ASN A 122 12.72 -6.39 10.79
CA ASN A 122 12.29 -7.69 11.29
C ASN A 122 11.13 -8.30 10.49
N LEU A 123 10.41 -7.51 9.67
CA LEU A 123 9.45 -8.07 8.72
C LEU A 123 10.14 -8.87 7.62
N TYR A 124 11.34 -8.45 7.18
CA TYR A 124 12.17 -9.28 6.31
C TYR A 124 12.56 -10.59 7.02
N ASN A 125 13.02 -10.53 8.27
CA ASN A 125 13.43 -11.72 9.01
C ASN A 125 12.29 -12.75 9.17
N ILE A 126 11.05 -12.29 9.37
CA ILE A 126 9.87 -13.17 9.42
C ILE A 126 9.68 -13.89 8.08
N GLN A 127 9.73 -13.16 6.97
CA GLN A 127 9.57 -13.73 5.64
C GLN A 127 10.73 -14.68 5.29
N GLU A 128 11.95 -14.32 5.65
CA GLU A 128 13.14 -15.15 5.44
C GLU A 128 13.06 -16.46 6.24
N ALA A 129 12.64 -16.38 7.51
CA ALA A 129 12.41 -17.57 8.34
C ALA A 129 11.29 -18.45 7.77
N ALA A 130 10.21 -17.85 7.25
CA ALA A 130 9.13 -18.59 6.60
C ALA A 130 9.61 -19.31 5.33
N LEU A 131 10.42 -18.64 4.51
CA LEU A 131 11.00 -19.23 3.30
C LEU A 131 11.93 -20.40 3.65
N LYS A 132 12.82 -20.22 4.63
CA LYS A 132 13.72 -21.27 5.14
C LYS A 132 12.97 -22.45 5.75
N ALA A 133 11.83 -22.20 6.40
CA ALA A 133 10.96 -23.24 6.93
C ALA A 133 10.11 -23.94 5.85
N GLY A 134 10.23 -23.55 4.58
CA GLY A 134 9.52 -24.17 3.47
C GLY A 134 8.05 -23.81 3.39
N LYS A 135 7.62 -22.67 3.96
CA LYS A 135 6.27 -22.14 3.72
C LYS A 135 6.07 -21.95 2.22
N LYS A 136 4.90 -22.32 1.70
CA LYS A 136 4.60 -22.26 0.27
C LYS A 136 4.24 -20.84 -0.16
N ASN A 137 3.49 -20.11 0.66
CA ASN A 137 3.00 -18.80 0.26
C ASN A 137 3.41 -17.77 1.30
N ILE A 138 4.06 -16.71 0.84
CA ILE A 138 4.47 -15.58 1.68
C ILE A 138 3.87 -14.33 1.07
N ILE A 139 3.02 -13.63 1.81
CA ILE A 139 2.29 -12.47 1.29
C ILE A 139 2.53 -11.27 2.20
N LEU A 140 2.99 -10.17 1.62
CA LEU A 140 3.14 -8.89 2.28
C LEU A 140 2.05 -7.94 1.78
N VAL A 141 1.19 -7.47 2.68
CA VAL A 141 0.12 -6.52 2.40
C VAL A 141 0.48 -5.18 3.03
N VAL A 142 0.62 -4.14 2.22
CA VAL A 142 1.02 -2.80 2.65
C VAL A 142 -0.10 -1.81 2.38
N PHE A 143 -0.55 -1.11 3.42
CA PHE A 143 -1.44 0.03 3.29
C PHE A 143 -0.58 1.28 3.47
N ASP A 144 -0.08 1.86 2.37
CA ASP A 144 0.89 2.97 2.41
C ASP A 144 0.31 4.12 3.25
N GLY A 145 1.06 4.61 4.24
CA GLY A 145 0.62 5.70 5.12
C GLY A 145 -0.51 5.37 6.13
N MET A 146 -0.96 4.12 6.26
CA MET A 146 -2.04 3.72 7.20
C MET A 146 -1.54 3.51 8.64
N ASP A 147 -1.35 4.61 9.38
CA ASP A 147 -1.10 4.48 10.82
C ASP A 147 -2.34 4.08 11.63
N TRP A 148 -2.16 3.90 12.94
CA TRP A 148 -3.23 3.47 13.84
C TRP A 148 -4.44 4.42 13.87
N GLN A 149 -4.24 5.73 13.72
CA GLN A 149 -5.34 6.70 13.67
C GLN A 149 -6.07 6.60 12.32
N THR A 150 -5.36 6.43 11.21
CA THR A 150 -5.97 6.16 9.91
C THR A 150 -6.79 4.86 9.94
N THR A 151 -6.27 3.79 10.53
CA THR A 151 -7.02 2.55 10.76
C THR A 151 -8.27 2.78 11.62
N ARG A 152 -8.15 3.60 12.69
CA ARG A 152 -9.27 3.91 13.59
C ARG A 152 -10.36 4.73 12.90
N ALA A 153 -10.00 5.69 12.05
CA ALA A 153 -10.97 6.47 11.28
C ALA A 153 -11.85 5.55 10.41
N ALA A 154 -11.24 4.62 9.68
CA ALA A 154 -11.97 3.64 8.88
C ALA A 154 -12.82 2.68 9.74
N ALA A 155 -12.27 2.20 10.85
CA ALA A 155 -13.01 1.32 11.76
C ALA A 155 -14.23 2.01 12.39
N LEU A 156 -14.12 3.28 12.81
CA LEU A 156 -15.24 4.07 13.34
C LEU A 156 -16.36 4.18 12.31
N TYR A 157 -16.00 4.45 11.04
CA TYR A 157 -16.95 4.60 9.95
C TYR A 157 -17.66 3.28 9.63
N TYR A 158 -16.92 2.22 9.29
CA TYR A 158 -17.52 0.98 8.79
C TYR A 158 -18.14 0.10 9.88
N ASN A 159 -17.62 0.13 11.11
CA ASN A 159 -18.18 -0.63 12.23
C ASN A 159 -19.34 0.09 12.92
N ARG A 160 -19.57 1.37 12.56
CA ARG A 160 -20.58 2.27 13.12
C ARG A 160 -20.56 2.37 14.66
N ALA A 161 -19.37 2.27 15.27
CA ALA A 161 -19.18 2.30 16.71
C ALA A 161 -17.71 2.58 17.10
N ASP A 162 -17.48 3.33 18.19
CA ASP A 162 -16.17 3.45 18.84
C ASP A 162 -15.95 2.27 19.78
N LYS A 163 -15.27 1.23 19.31
CA LYS A 163 -15.06 -0.02 20.05
C LYS A 163 -13.68 -0.15 20.71
N TYR A 164 -12.75 0.77 20.43
CA TYR A 164 -11.38 0.67 20.95
C TYR A 164 -10.65 2.01 20.98
N GLN A 165 -9.72 2.13 21.93
CA GLN A 165 -8.87 3.31 22.13
C GLN A 165 -7.37 2.96 22.18
N SER A 166 -7.03 1.68 22.09
CA SER A 166 -5.65 1.19 22.09
C SER A 166 -5.56 -0.22 21.48
N GLY A 167 -4.34 -0.71 21.25
CA GLY A 167 -4.07 -2.09 20.87
C GLY A 167 -4.40 -2.39 19.41
N ARG A 168 -4.71 -3.68 19.15
CA ARG A 168 -5.02 -4.26 17.83
C ARG A 168 -6.15 -3.55 17.09
N GLY A 169 -7.07 -2.96 17.85
CA GLY A 169 -8.34 -2.46 17.33
C GLY A 169 -9.29 -3.57 16.90
N THR A 170 -10.45 -3.16 16.39
CA THR A 170 -11.56 -4.03 15.96
C THR A 170 -12.50 -3.25 15.04
N GLY A 171 -13.23 -3.93 14.16
CA GLY A 171 -14.22 -3.33 13.27
C GLY A 171 -13.87 -3.38 11.79
N LEU A 172 -12.59 -3.56 11.47
CA LEU A 172 -12.14 -3.97 10.14
C LEU A 172 -11.89 -5.48 10.13
N TYR A 173 -12.18 -6.12 9.00
CA TYR A 173 -12.03 -7.54 8.74
C TYR A 173 -10.64 -8.04 9.12
N PHE A 174 -9.55 -7.38 8.72
CA PHE A 174 -8.20 -7.82 9.07
C PHE A 174 -7.88 -7.68 10.57
N GLN A 175 -8.53 -6.75 11.28
CA GLN A 175 -8.36 -6.62 12.73
C GLN A 175 -9.00 -7.82 13.43
N ASP A 176 -10.19 -8.22 13.00
CA ASP A 176 -10.98 -9.26 13.68
C ASP A 176 -10.70 -10.69 13.15
N TYR A 177 -9.98 -10.83 12.03
CA TYR A 177 -9.75 -12.12 11.40
C TYR A 177 -8.75 -13.00 12.19
N PRO A 178 -9.16 -14.21 12.62
CA PRO A 178 -8.35 -15.02 13.54
C PRO A 178 -7.30 -15.90 12.84
N ALA A 179 -7.43 -16.17 11.53
CA ALA A 179 -6.58 -17.11 10.79
C ALA A 179 -6.35 -18.45 11.52
N ALA A 180 -7.42 -19.18 11.82
CA ALA A 180 -7.36 -20.41 12.62
C ALA A 180 -6.65 -20.25 14.00
N GLY A 181 -6.72 -19.05 14.60
CA GLY A 181 -6.07 -18.74 15.88
C GLY A 181 -4.58 -18.43 15.78
N THR A 182 -4.05 -18.28 14.55
CA THR A 182 -2.63 -18.03 14.29
C THR A 182 -2.29 -16.55 14.07
N SER A 183 -3.27 -15.66 14.19
CA SER A 183 -3.02 -14.23 14.01
C SER A 183 -2.30 -13.60 15.21
N GLN A 184 -1.42 -12.63 14.93
CA GLN A 184 -0.70 -11.84 15.94
C GLN A 184 -0.81 -10.34 15.64
N PHE A 185 -0.46 -9.53 16.63
CA PHE A 185 -0.44 -8.07 16.55
C PHE A 185 0.83 -7.53 17.21
N GLY A 186 1.44 -6.53 16.59
CA GLY A 186 2.57 -5.78 17.12
C GLY A 186 2.61 -4.39 16.50
N PHE A 187 3.71 -3.67 16.70
CA PHE A 187 3.93 -2.38 16.06
C PHE A 187 5.42 -2.09 15.96
N MET A 188 5.82 -1.36 14.92
CA MET A 188 7.21 -1.22 14.52
C MET A 188 7.69 0.22 14.39
N VAL A 189 9.00 0.40 14.48
CA VAL A 189 9.70 1.63 14.09
C VAL A 189 10.02 1.58 12.60
N THR A 190 9.74 2.68 11.92
CA THR A 190 9.87 2.84 10.47
C THR A 190 11.00 3.79 10.06
N ALA A 191 11.84 4.22 11.00
CA ALA A 191 12.89 5.20 10.74
C ALA A 191 13.84 4.74 9.62
N PRO A 192 14.29 5.66 8.73
CA PRO A 192 15.31 5.36 7.73
C PRO A 192 16.68 5.18 8.37
N HIS A 193 17.69 4.80 7.59
CA HIS A 193 19.09 4.96 8.00
C HIS A 193 19.45 6.44 8.13
N ASN A 194 19.04 7.28 7.16
CA ASN A 194 19.24 8.72 7.17
C ASN A 194 18.33 9.41 6.13
N ALA A 195 18.23 10.74 6.18
CA ALA A 195 17.58 11.53 5.13
C ALA A 195 18.52 12.57 4.50
N ALA A 196 18.05 13.22 3.43
CA ALA A 196 18.78 14.21 2.63
C ALA A 196 20.08 13.67 1.98
N THR A 197 19.98 12.46 1.43
CA THR A 197 20.99 11.89 0.53
C THR A 197 20.82 12.46 -0.88
N ASN A 198 21.93 12.82 -1.51
CA ASN A 198 22.07 13.21 -2.90
C ASN A 198 22.69 12.04 -3.66
N VAL A 199 22.25 11.85 -4.90
CA VAL A 199 22.65 10.71 -5.74
C VAL A 199 22.93 11.16 -7.15
N ASP A 200 23.72 10.35 -7.86
CA ASP A 200 23.90 10.40 -9.31
C ASP A 200 23.22 9.15 -9.87
N VAL A 201 22.05 9.35 -10.49
CA VAL A 201 21.20 8.26 -11.02
C VAL A 201 21.89 7.54 -12.17
N ASP A 202 22.63 8.25 -13.03
CA ASP A 202 23.31 7.62 -14.16
C ASP A 202 24.48 6.73 -13.77
N LYS A 203 25.14 7.08 -12.67
CA LYS A 203 26.24 6.29 -12.09
C LYS A 203 25.78 5.32 -11.02
N GLN A 204 24.51 5.39 -10.62
CA GLN A 204 23.94 4.65 -9.48
C GLN A 204 24.83 4.79 -8.23
N SER A 205 25.14 6.04 -7.85
CA SER A 205 26.06 6.32 -6.74
C SER A 205 25.52 7.36 -5.78
N VAL A 206 25.87 7.21 -4.50
CA VAL A 206 25.58 8.18 -3.44
C VAL A 206 26.69 9.24 -3.38
N LEU A 207 26.29 10.52 -3.37
CA LEU A 207 27.22 11.67 -3.41
C LEU A 207 27.58 12.22 -2.02
N ASN A 208 26.78 11.90 -1.00
CA ASN A 208 27.02 12.30 0.39
C ASN A 208 26.56 11.19 1.37
N PRO A 209 27.34 10.11 1.52
CA PRO A 209 26.99 9.01 2.41
C PRO A 209 26.67 9.49 3.83
N GLY A 210 25.57 8.98 4.41
CA GLY A 210 25.08 9.36 5.73
C GLY A 210 24.16 10.58 5.79
N GLY A 211 23.97 11.30 4.67
CA GLY A 211 22.98 12.38 4.54
C GLY A 211 23.17 13.54 5.53
N LYS A 212 22.06 14.16 5.98
CA LYS A 212 22.08 15.32 6.90
C LYS A 212 21.49 15.06 8.27
N ILE A 213 20.53 14.13 8.38
CA ILE A 213 19.96 13.70 9.65
C ILE A 213 19.92 12.18 9.66
N ARG A 214 20.26 11.60 10.80
CA ARG A 214 20.22 10.15 11.02
C ARG A 214 18.81 9.70 11.41
N GLY A 215 18.53 8.43 11.25
CA GLY A 215 17.32 7.82 11.79
C GLY A 215 17.51 7.36 13.22
N GLY A 216 16.44 6.79 13.77
CA GLY A 216 16.34 6.34 15.16
C GLY A 216 14.91 6.50 15.66
N TYR A 217 14.64 6.08 16.89
CA TYR A 217 13.34 6.29 17.53
C TYR A 217 13.44 6.52 19.04
N ASN A 218 13.21 7.76 19.44
CA ASN A 218 13.12 8.17 20.83
C ASN A 218 11.67 8.01 21.32
N ALA A 219 11.38 6.91 22.02
CA ALA A 219 10.05 6.60 22.52
C ALA A 219 9.53 7.57 23.60
N GLU A 220 10.41 8.30 24.30
CA GLU A 220 9.94 9.34 25.23
C GLU A 220 9.32 10.52 24.48
N LYS A 221 9.93 10.90 23.34
CA LYS A 221 9.46 11.99 22.50
C LYS A 221 8.30 11.57 21.59
N GLY A 222 8.42 10.41 20.93
CA GLY A 222 7.45 9.92 19.94
C GLY A 222 6.30 9.11 20.49
N GLY A 223 6.40 8.62 21.73
CA GLY A 223 5.41 7.75 22.36
C GLY A 223 5.89 6.29 22.46
N PRO A 224 5.38 5.52 23.43
CA PRO A 224 5.77 4.12 23.60
C PRO A 224 5.04 3.15 22.66
N ASN A 225 3.95 3.59 22.01
CA ASN A 225 3.09 2.81 21.14
C ASN A 225 2.33 3.76 20.17
N PRO A 226 1.61 3.24 19.16
CA PRO A 226 0.97 4.08 18.13
C PRO A 226 -0.14 5.04 18.63
N TRP A 227 -0.79 4.73 19.76
CA TRP A 227 -1.97 5.47 20.26
C TRP A 227 -1.66 6.39 21.45
N THR A 228 -0.52 6.24 22.10
CA THR A 228 -0.11 7.06 23.24
C THR A 228 0.85 8.15 22.79
N PRO A 229 0.48 9.45 22.87
CA PRO A 229 1.38 10.54 22.52
C PRO A 229 2.65 10.54 23.38
N GLY A 230 3.78 10.92 22.78
CA GLY A 230 5.00 11.20 23.53
C GLY A 230 5.06 12.64 24.07
N LYS A 231 6.21 13.00 24.68
CA LYS A 231 6.44 14.30 25.31
C LYS A 231 6.71 15.44 24.32
N ASP A 232 7.01 15.13 23.06
CA ASP A 232 7.30 16.12 22.03
C ASP A 232 6.44 15.87 20.79
N LYS A 233 5.40 16.69 20.63
CA LYS A 233 4.47 16.59 19.49
C LYS A 233 5.13 16.90 18.14
N LYS A 234 6.28 17.58 18.10
CA LYS A 234 6.99 17.89 16.84
C LYS A 234 7.97 16.80 16.44
N TYR A 235 8.33 15.91 17.36
CA TYR A 235 9.32 14.87 17.10
C TYR A 235 8.93 13.94 15.95
N LEU A 236 7.65 13.55 15.88
CA LEU A 236 7.17 12.58 14.89
C LEU A 236 7.25 13.10 13.45
N ILE A 237 7.40 14.41 13.26
CA ILE A 237 7.55 15.03 11.95
C ILE A 237 8.99 15.48 11.70
N GLY A 238 9.96 14.99 12.45
CA GLY A 238 11.34 15.46 12.41
C GLY A 238 12.05 15.26 11.07
N SER A 239 12.69 16.31 10.55
CA SER A 239 13.48 16.23 9.31
C SER A 239 14.45 17.41 9.17
N PRO A 240 15.40 17.37 8.21
CA PRO A 240 16.31 18.49 7.98
C PRO A 240 15.61 19.76 7.48
N SER A 241 14.44 19.64 6.85
CA SER A 241 13.78 20.77 6.17
C SER A 241 12.91 21.61 7.09
N ASN A 242 12.41 21.04 8.19
CA ASN A 242 11.52 21.74 9.12
C ASN A 242 12.19 22.09 10.46
N ASN A 243 13.47 21.75 10.63
CA ASN A 243 14.25 22.00 11.86
C ASN A 243 13.60 21.40 13.11
N TYR A 244 12.84 20.32 12.96
CA TYR A 244 12.23 19.57 14.06
C TYR A 244 12.87 18.20 14.21
N GLY A 245 12.76 17.66 15.41
CA GLY A 245 13.10 16.27 15.72
C GLY A 245 14.59 15.95 15.74
N GLU A 246 14.89 14.87 16.43
CA GLU A 246 16.24 14.30 16.58
C GLU A 246 16.55 13.30 15.46
N HIS A 247 15.51 12.68 14.90
CA HIS A 247 15.60 11.68 13.86
C HIS A 247 14.74 12.04 12.65
N ALA A 248 15.15 11.57 11.47
CA ALA A 248 14.36 11.69 10.25
C ALA A 248 13.07 10.86 10.32
N TYR A 249 11.97 11.43 9.84
CA TYR A 249 10.81 10.66 9.39
C TYR A 249 11.12 9.92 8.07
N PRO A 250 10.47 8.76 7.82
CA PRO A 250 10.73 7.94 6.65
C PRO A 250 10.03 8.42 5.38
N ASP A 251 10.40 7.86 4.24
CA ASP A 251 9.57 7.76 3.04
C ASP A 251 9.26 6.31 2.66
N SER A 252 8.31 6.09 1.73
CA SER A 252 7.93 4.74 1.29
C SER A 252 9.07 3.90 0.69
N ALA A 253 10.13 4.53 0.16
CA ALA A 253 11.24 3.82 -0.48
C ALA A 253 12.12 3.09 0.54
N ASN A 254 12.58 3.78 1.59
CA ASN A 254 13.43 3.15 2.59
C ASN A 254 12.65 2.15 3.46
N THR A 255 11.35 2.41 3.70
CA THR A 255 10.51 1.57 4.55
C THR A 255 10.19 0.26 3.85
N ALA A 256 9.79 0.33 2.58
CA ALA A 256 9.59 -0.85 1.77
C ALA A 256 10.90 -1.64 1.59
N THR A 257 12.03 -0.96 1.33
CA THR A 257 13.37 -1.60 1.33
C THR A 257 13.68 -2.30 2.66
N SER A 258 13.30 -1.72 3.80
CA SER A 258 13.49 -2.36 5.11
C SER A 258 12.68 -3.65 5.23
N MET A 259 11.43 -3.64 4.75
CA MET A 259 10.54 -4.81 4.78
C MET A 259 10.95 -5.91 3.79
N THR A 260 11.57 -5.57 2.66
CA THR A 260 11.87 -6.50 1.57
C THR A 260 13.34 -6.91 1.48
N ALA A 261 14.28 -6.09 1.95
CA ALA A 261 15.72 -6.35 1.90
C ALA A 261 16.38 -6.47 3.28
N GLY A 262 15.65 -6.21 4.37
CA GLY A 262 16.13 -6.45 5.73
C GLY A 262 17.21 -5.49 6.22
N ILE A 263 17.38 -4.34 5.54
CA ILE A 263 18.36 -3.32 5.91
C ILE A 263 17.72 -1.94 6.05
N LYS A 264 18.32 -1.08 6.87
CA LYS A 264 18.01 0.35 6.83
C LYS A 264 18.71 1.00 5.66
N SER A 265 17.96 1.76 4.86
CA SER A 265 18.51 2.60 3.79
C SER A 265 18.07 4.06 3.94
N TYR A 266 18.57 4.94 3.08
CA TYR A 266 18.24 6.36 3.12
C TYR A 266 16.89 6.65 2.42
N ASN A 267 16.24 7.76 2.77
CA ASN A 267 15.01 8.17 2.08
C ASN A 267 15.25 8.31 0.57
N ASN A 268 14.33 7.78 -0.26
CA ASN A 268 14.41 7.61 -1.72
C ASN A 268 15.15 6.37 -2.24
N ALA A 269 15.85 5.59 -1.42
CA ALA A 269 16.56 4.40 -1.89
C ALA A 269 15.61 3.24 -2.20
N ILE A 270 15.84 2.55 -3.32
CA ILE A 270 15.14 1.32 -3.69
C ILE A 270 16.16 0.17 -3.66
N ASN A 271 16.10 -0.66 -2.60
CA ASN A 271 16.93 -1.85 -2.41
C ASN A 271 18.44 -1.63 -2.56
N VAL A 272 18.93 -0.45 -2.22
CA VAL A 272 20.37 -0.19 -2.10
C VAL A 272 20.73 0.06 -0.65
N ASP A 273 21.94 -0.30 -0.26
CA ASP A 273 22.47 0.03 1.06
C ASP A 273 22.74 1.54 1.21
N PRO A 274 23.13 2.03 2.41
CA PRO A 274 23.42 3.44 2.61
C PRO A 274 24.55 4.04 1.76
N THR A 275 25.35 3.20 1.09
CA THR A 275 26.42 3.59 0.16
C THR A 275 25.96 3.60 -1.30
N GLY A 276 24.78 3.05 -1.60
CA GLY A 276 24.22 2.92 -2.94
C GLY A 276 24.46 1.55 -3.59
N ALA A 277 25.03 0.58 -2.87
CA ALA A 277 25.25 -0.76 -3.41
C ALA A 277 23.93 -1.56 -3.43
N PRO A 278 23.58 -2.27 -4.53
CA PRO A 278 22.38 -3.11 -4.59
C PRO A 278 22.37 -4.22 -3.53
N VAL A 279 21.19 -4.50 -2.96
CA VAL A 279 20.98 -5.51 -1.93
C VAL A 279 19.85 -6.46 -2.32
N THR A 280 20.11 -7.76 -2.20
CA THR A 280 19.14 -8.82 -2.48
C THR A 280 17.91 -8.73 -1.58
N THR A 281 16.73 -8.76 -2.20
CA THR A 281 15.44 -8.80 -1.49
C THR A 281 14.99 -10.23 -1.20
N ILE A 282 13.99 -10.38 -0.34
CA ILE A 282 13.33 -11.66 -0.09
C ILE A 282 12.67 -12.24 -1.34
N ALA A 283 12.17 -11.38 -2.25
CA ALA A 283 11.64 -11.79 -3.52
C ALA A 283 12.72 -12.40 -4.44
N HIS A 284 13.92 -11.82 -4.47
CA HIS A 284 15.05 -12.41 -5.18
C HIS A 284 15.44 -13.76 -4.60
N GLN A 285 15.51 -13.88 -3.27
CA GLN A 285 15.82 -15.15 -2.60
C GLN A 285 14.77 -16.21 -2.92
N ALA A 286 13.48 -15.87 -2.79
CA ALA A 286 12.38 -16.77 -3.12
C ALA A 286 12.42 -17.20 -4.60
N GLN A 287 12.73 -16.28 -5.51
CA GLN A 287 12.85 -16.59 -6.94
C GLN A 287 14.00 -17.56 -7.23
N GLN A 288 15.15 -17.36 -6.58
CA GLN A 288 16.29 -18.28 -6.66
C GLN A 288 15.93 -19.68 -6.13
N ASP A 289 15.07 -19.74 -5.12
CA ASP A 289 14.55 -20.98 -4.54
C ASP A 289 13.39 -21.60 -5.37
N GLY A 290 13.03 -20.98 -6.51
CA GLY A 290 12.05 -21.46 -7.47
C GLY A 290 10.59 -21.05 -7.20
N TYR A 291 10.35 -20.11 -6.28
CA TYR A 291 9.02 -19.53 -6.05
C TYR A 291 8.64 -18.58 -7.18
N ALA A 292 7.35 -18.45 -7.46
CA ALA A 292 6.84 -17.39 -8.32
C ALA A 292 6.75 -16.06 -7.54
N ILE A 293 7.01 -14.93 -8.18
CA ILE A 293 7.05 -13.62 -7.50
C ILE A 293 6.05 -12.66 -8.16
N GLY A 294 5.24 -11.96 -7.36
CA GLY A 294 4.34 -10.95 -7.89
C GLY A 294 4.20 -9.69 -7.05
N VAL A 295 3.75 -8.63 -7.71
CA VAL A 295 3.36 -7.36 -7.10
C VAL A 295 2.01 -6.90 -7.63
N VAL A 296 1.20 -6.34 -6.73
CA VAL A 296 -0.11 -5.74 -7.01
C VAL A 296 -0.19 -4.41 -6.27
N THR A 297 -0.59 -3.33 -6.93
CA THR A 297 -0.71 -2.00 -6.30
C THR A 297 -1.84 -1.15 -6.89
N SER A 298 -2.48 -0.31 -6.09
CA SER A 298 -3.46 0.69 -6.56
C SER A 298 -2.82 1.95 -7.17
N VAL A 299 -1.51 2.15 -7.00
CA VAL A 299 -0.74 3.27 -7.55
C VAL A 299 0.15 2.78 -8.70
N PRO A 300 0.95 3.64 -9.39
CA PRO A 300 1.84 3.18 -10.44
C PRO A 300 2.75 2.04 -10.00
N ILE A 301 2.90 1.01 -10.84
CA ILE A 301 3.73 -0.18 -10.56
C ILE A 301 5.19 0.14 -10.21
N THR A 302 5.66 1.33 -10.58
CA THR A 302 7.02 1.81 -10.31
C THR A 302 7.11 2.77 -9.12
N HIS A 303 6.02 2.97 -8.39
CA HIS A 303 6.07 3.66 -7.11
C HIS A 303 6.93 2.88 -6.10
N ALA A 304 7.31 3.52 -5.00
CA ALA A 304 8.39 3.02 -4.14
C ALA A 304 8.12 1.64 -3.53
N THR A 305 6.92 1.39 -3.01
CA THR A 305 6.58 0.12 -2.36
C THR A 305 6.64 -1.08 -3.31
N PRO A 306 5.99 -1.07 -4.50
CA PRO A 306 6.12 -2.17 -5.45
C PRO A 306 7.52 -2.25 -6.06
N ALA A 307 8.19 -1.11 -6.28
CA ALA A 307 9.57 -1.08 -6.75
C ALA A 307 10.52 -1.82 -5.78
N ALA A 308 10.38 -1.57 -4.48
CA ALA A 308 11.20 -2.18 -3.43
C ALA A 308 10.97 -3.70 -3.28
N ALA A 309 9.95 -4.28 -3.90
CA ALA A 309 9.87 -5.73 -4.01
C ALA A 309 11.09 -6.32 -4.73
N TYR A 310 11.62 -5.63 -5.76
CA TYR A 310 12.50 -6.29 -6.73
C TYR A 310 13.51 -5.39 -7.45
N ALA A 311 13.18 -4.13 -7.77
CA ALA A 311 14.10 -3.25 -8.51
C ALA A 311 15.26 -2.80 -7.63
N HIS A 312 16.34 -2.31 -8.24
CA HIS A 312 17.41 -1.61 -7.53
C HIS A 312 17.59 -0.22 -8.15
N ASN A 313 17.52 0.83 -7.35
CA ASN A 313 17.86 2.17 -7.83
C ASN A 313 18.23 3.08 -6.66
N VAL A 314 19.25 3.93 -6.84
CA VAL A 314 19.62 4.95 -5.86
C VAL A 314 18.54 6.02 -5.66
N SER A 315 17.53 6.08 -6.55
CA SER A 315 16.41 7.01 -6.50
C SER A 315 15.09 6.34 -6.91
N ARG A 316 14.07 6.44 -6.04
CA ARG A 316 12.67 6.05 -6.30
C ARG A 316 12.01 6.75 -7.49
N ASN A 317 12.62 7.85 -7.97
CA ASN A 317 12.03 8.70 -9.00
C ASN A 317 12.51 8.36 -10.43
N ASP A 318 13.33 7.31 -10.58
CA ASP A 318 13.79 6.83 -11.88
C ASP A 318 12.84 5.76 -12.44
N TYR A 319 11.59 6.18 -12.67
CA TYR A 319 10.46 5.27 -12.86
C TYR A 319 10.64 4.32 -14.05
N GLN A 320 11.15 4.78 -15.20
CA GLN A 320 11.29 3.91 -16.36
C GLN A 320 12.34 2.82 -16.15
N ASP A 321 13.43 3.08 -15.44
CA ASP A 321 14.42 2.06 -15.11
C ASP A 321 13.92 1.08 -14.06
N ILE A 322 13.17 1.57 -13.08
CA ILE A 322 12.43 0.70 -12.16
C ILE A 322 11.48 -0.22 -12.95
N ALA A 323 10.73 0.30 -13.94
CA ALA A 323 9.86 -0.53 -14.77
C ALA A 323 10.64 -1.64 -15.48
N ARG A 324 11.79 -1.30 -16.07
CA ARG A 324 12.67 -2.26 -16.76
C ARG A 324 13.14 -3.37 -15.83
N ASP A 325 13.56 -3.04 -14.61
CA ASP A 325 13.92 -4.03 -13.59
C ASP A 325 12.75 -4.98 -13.25
N LEU A 326 11.54 -4.43 -13.03
CA LEU A 326 10.36 -5.22 -12.69
C LEU A 326 9.97 -6.22 -13.78
N VAL A 327 10.18 -5.87 -15.07
CA VAL A 327 9.85 -6.74 -16.21
C VAL A 327 11.05 -7.49 -16.80
N GLY A 328 12.22 -7.36 -16.18
CA GLY A 328 13.45 -8.07 -16.57
C GLY A 328 14.06 -7.61 -17.89
N GLN A 329 14.16 -6.29 -18.07
CA GLN A 329 14.87 -5.61 -19.16
C GLN A 329 16.08 -4.85 -18.60
N SER A 330 17.05 -4.51 -19.46
CA SER A 330 18.24 -3.75 -19.05
C SER A 330 17.86 -2.35 -18.54
N SER A 331 18.33 -2.00 -17.35
CA SER A 331 18.20 -0.69 -16.74
C SER A 331 19.58 -0.04 -16.54
N ILE A 332 19.63 1.21 -16.07
CA ILE A 332 20.90 1.84 -15.67
C ILE A 332 21.55 1.07 -14.50
N SER A 333 20.74 0.53 -13.58
CA SER A 333 21.22 -0.27 -12.46
C SER A 333 21.76 -1.62 -12.88
N HIS A 334 21.20 -2.19 -13.95
CA HIS A 334 21.54 -3.52 -14.47
C HIS A 334 21.78 -3.48 -15.99
N PRO A 335 22.86 -2.83 -16.45
CA PRO A 335 23.07 -2.58 -17.88
C PRO A 335 23.50 -3.83 -18.65
N ASN A 336 24.25 -4.73 -18.02
CA ASN A 336 24.81 -5.93 -18.65
C ASN A 336 24.02 -7.20 -18.28
N ASP A 337 23.63 -7.32 -17.01
CA ASP A 337 22.95 -8.49 -16.45
C ASP A 337 21.59 -8.06 -15.91
N SER A 338 20.61 -7.92 -16.81
CA SER A 338 19.24 -7.56 -16.42
C SER A 338 18.69 -8.55 -15.40
N LEU A 339 17.92 -8.06 -14.43
CA LEU A 339 17.21 -8.92 -13.48
C LEU A 339 16.26 -9.88 -14.23
N PRO A 340 15.94 -11.05 -13.66
CA PRO A 340 14.99 -11.98 -14.28
C PRO A 340 13.60 -11.39 -14.55
N GLY A 341 13.17 -10.40 -13.74
CA GLY A 341 11.83 -9.82 -13.73
C GLY A 341 10.84 -10.66 -12.92
N LEU A 342 9.74 -10.04 -12.53
CA LEU A 342 8.64 -10.62 -11.75
C LEU A 342 7.71 -11.47 -12.60
N ASP A 343 7.02 -12.46 -12.02
CA ASP A 343 6.05 -13.29 -12.75
C ASP A 343 4.69 -12.61 -12.91
N VAL A 344 4.31 -11.74 -11.96
CA VAL A 344 3.10 -10.91 -12.03
C VAL A 344 3.42 -9.46 -11.63
N VAL A 345 3.02 -8.49 -12.45
CA VAL A 345 3.12 -7.05 -12.15
C VAL A 345 1.79 -6.39 -12.50
N LEU A 346 0.99 -6.01 -11.51
CA LEU A 346 -0.33 -5.41 -11.73
C LEU A 346 -0.46 -4.08 -10.97
N GLY A 347 -0.90 -3.03 -11.64
CA GLY A 347 -1.24 -1.79 -10.96
C GLY A 347 -1.47 -0.60 -11.88
N GLY A 348 -1.26 0.59 -11.33
CA GLY A 348 -1.35 1.85 -12.05
C GLY A 348 -0.21 2.09 -13.05
N GLY A 349 -0.14 3.31 -13.59
CA GLY A 349 0.95 3.78 -14.47
C GLY A 349 0.54 4.07 -15.91
N PHE A 350 -0.73 3.84 -16.27
CA PHE A 350 -1.27 4.05 -17.60
C PHE A 350 -1.36 5.53 -18.02
N GLY A 351 -0.75 5.87 -19.16
CA GLY A 351 -1.10 7.06 -19.93
C GLY A 351 -0.69 8.43 -19.36
N THR A 352 -0.07 8.52 -18.18
CA THR A 352 0.46 9.80 -17.68
C THR A 352 1.69 10.20 -18.49
N MET A 353 1.60 11.32 -19.20
CA MET A 353 2.69 11.85 -20.01
C MET A 353 3.75 12.56 -19.17
N GLU A 354 5.01 12.31 -19.49
CA GLU A 354 6.16 13.08 -18.99
C GLU A 354 6.60 14.14 -20.01
N LYS A 355 7.30 15.17 -19.54
CA LYS A 355 7.97 16.14 -20.43
C LYS A 355 8.93 15.41 -21.36
N LYS A 356 9.06 15.89 -22.60
CA LYS A 356 9.99 15.30 -23.59
C LYS A 356 11.44 15.23 -23.13
N SER A 357 11.86 16.18 -22.31
CA SER A 357 13.21 16.21 -21.71
C SER A 357 13.41 15.21 -20.57
N GLY A 358 12.35 14.54 -20.13
CA GLY A 358 12.31 13.90 -18.82
C GLY A 358 12.30 14.92 -17.68
N GLY A 359 12.07 14.41 -16.47
CA GLY A 359 12.40 15.08 -15.21
C GLY A 359 13.87 14.88 -14.83
N LYS A 360 14.37 15.71 -13.90
CA LYS A 360 15.78 15.66 -13.42
C LYS A 360 16.18 14.34 -12.75
N SER A 361 15.19 13.54 -12.36
CA SER A 361 15.37 12.29 -11.63
C SER A 361 15.39 11.05 -12.50
N HIS A 362 15.10 11.18 -13.80
CA HIS A 362 15.19 10.06 -14.73
C HIS A 362 16.65 9.86 -15.15
N GLY A 363 17.00 8.60 -15.42
CA GLY A 363 18.25 8.24 -16.06
C GLY A 363 18.41 8.81 -17.47
N LYS A 364 19.66 8.83 -17.97
CA LYS A 364 20.03 9.25 -19.33
C LYS A 364 19.39 8.42 -20.45
N ASN A 365 18.90 7.24 -20.13
CA ASN A 365 18.17 6.33 -21.02
C ASN A 365 16.64 6.54 -20.95
N PHE A 366 16.18 7.65 -20.38
CA PHE A 366 14.78 8.06 -20.42
C PHE A 366 14.26 8.12 -21.86
N VAL A 367 13.04 7.60 -22.05
CA VAL A 367 12.33 7.65 -23.34
C VAL A 367 11.11 8.57 -23.20
N PRO A 368 10.96 9.58 -24.08
CA PRO A 368 9.78 10.45 -24.08
C PRO A 368 8.48 9.66 -24.22
N GLY A 369 7.44 10.06 -23.50
CA GLY A 369 6.14 9.40 -23.53
C GLY A 369 5.58 9.21 -22.13
N TRP A 370 5.14 8.00 -21.83
CA TRP A 370 4.58 7.66 -20.54
C TRP A 370 5.63 7.73 -19.43
N LYS A 371 5.25 8.35 -18.32
CA LYS A 371 6.12 8.66 -17.18
C LYS A 371 6.60 7.41 -16.45
N TYR A 372 5.70 6.48 -16.17
CA TYR A 372 5.94 5.40 -15.21
C TYR A 372 6.52 4.14 -15.84
N ILE A 373 6.04 3.79 -17.04
CA ILE A 373 6.53 2.69 -17.86
C ILE A 373 6.33 3.12 -19.32
N SER A 374 7.40 3.08 -20.11
CA SER A 374 7.31 3.52 -21.51
C SER A 374 6.56 2.50 -22.38
N GLU A 375 5.93 2.97 -23.44
CA GLU A 375 5.28 2.11 -24.43
C GLU A 375 6.28 1.09 -25.02
N GLU A 376 7.53 1.50 -25.26
CA GLU A 376 8.61 0.62 -25.69
C GLU A 376 8.89 -0.51 -24.68
N THR A 377 8.88 -0.21 -23.38
CA THR A 377 9.10 -1.21 -22.33
C THR A 377 7.95 -2.22 -22.30
N ILE A 378 6.71 -1.75 -22.47
CA ILE A 378 5.52 -2.61 -22.57
C ILE A 378 5.60 -3.51 -23.81
N GLU A 379 5.89 -2.93 -24.98
CA GLU A 379 5.98 -3.67 -26.23
C GLU A 379 7.03 -4.78 -26.14
N LYS A 380 8.24 -4.48 -25.65
CA LYS A 380 9.30 -5.47 -25.46
C LYS A 380 8.95 -6.56 -24.43
N ALA A 381 8.10 -6.25 -23.46
CA ALA A 381 7.64 -7.22 -22.47
C ALA A 381 6.56 -8.16 -23.04
N ASP A 382 5.77 -7.71 -24.01
CA ASP A 382 4.61 -8.45 -24.54
C ASP A 382 5.02 -9.68 -25.38
N VAL A 383 4.41 -10.83 -25.09
CA VAL A 383 4.53 -12.07 -25.86
C VAL A 383 4.19 -11.90 -27.33
N LYS A 384 3.32 -10.93 -27.67
CA LYS A 384 3.00 -10.60 -29.07
C LYS A 384 4.21 -10.08 -29.85
N HIS A 385 5.22 -9.57 -29.16
CA HIS A 385 6.46 -9.03 -29.70
C HIS A 385 7.69 -9.84 -29.26
N GLY A 386 7.48 -11.09 -28.81
CA GLY A 386 8.56 -11.99 -28.38
C GLY A 386 9.01 -11.83 -26.92
N GLY A 387 8.30 -11.01 -26.13
CA GLY A 387 8.52 -10.87 -24.70
C GLY A 387 7.96 -12.03 -23.87
N LYS A 388 7.97 -11.88 -22.54
CA LYS A 388 7.59 -12.93 -21.56
C LYS A 388 6.18 -12.77 -21.00
N TYR A 389 5.55 -11.61 -21.19
CA TYR A 389 4.33 -11.22 -20.51
C TYR A 389 3.13 -11.25 -21.44
N THR A 390 2.05 -11.87 -20.99
CA THR A 390 0.72 -11.49 -21.46
C THR A 390 0.40 -10.12 -20.87
N VAL A 391 0.20 -9.13 -21.74
CA VAL A 391 -0.04 -7.74 -21.34
C VAL A 391 -1.54 -7.43 -21.32
N ALA A 392 -2.00 -6.83 -20.23
CA ALA A 392 -3.33 -6.26 -20.06
C ALA A 392 -3.20 -4.75 -19.81
N LEU A 393 -3.83 -3.94 -20.65
CA LEU A 393 -3.86 -2.49 -20.47
C LEU A 393 -5.30 -2.03 -20.26
N ARG A 394 -5.47 -0.90 -19.56
CA ARG A 394 -6.74 -0.17 -19.61
C ARG A 394 -7.12 0.05 -21.09
N THR A 395 -8.32 -0.39 -21.47
CA THR A 395 -8.77 -0.41 -22.87
C THR A 395 -10.15 0.23 -22.98
N PRO A 396 -10.33 1.25 -23.85
CA PRO A 396 -11.64 1.89 -24.04
C PRO A 396 -12.77 0.91 -24.33
N GLY A 397 -13.87 1.02 -23.59
CA GLY A 397 -15.07 0.18 -23.74
C GLY A 397 -14.95 -1.25 -23.20
N VAL A 398 -13.80 -1.63 -22.62
CA VAL A 398 -13.60 -2.95 -22.02
C VAL A 398 -13.57 -2.80 -20.49
N SER A 399 -14.40 -3.56 -19.79
CA SER A 399 -14.34 -3.57 -18.32
C SER A 399 -12.97 -4.03 -17.84
N GLY A 400 -12.37 -3.29 -16.89
CA GLY A 400 -11.04 -3.58 -16.37
C GLY A 400 -10.95 -4.98 -15.76
N LYS A 401 -11.97 -5.37 -14.98
CA LYS A 401 -12.12 -6.73 -14.44
C LYS A 401 -12.14 -7.79 -15.55
N THR A 402 -13.02 -7.64 -16.54
CA THR A 402 -13.17 -8.62 -17.63
C THR A 402 -11.91 -8.73 -18.47
N GLY A 403 -11.31 -7.60 -18.85
CA GLY A 403 -10.08 -7.56 -19.65
C GLY A 403 -8.91 -8.19 -18.91
N LEU A 404 -8.77 -7.90 -17.61
CA LEU A 404 -7.76 -8.51 -16.76
C LEU A 404 -7.96 -10.02 -16.64
N GLN A 405 -9.18 -10.48 -16.33
CA GLN A 405 -9.48 -11.91 -16.22
C GLN A 405 -9.19 -12.68 -17.52
N GLN A 406 -9.48 -12.09 -18.68
CA GLN A 406 -9.13 -12.69 -19.97
C GLN A 406 -7.60 -12.85 -20.14
N ALA A 407 -6.84 -11.83 -19.77
CA ALA A 407 -5.38 -11.88 -19.79
C ALA A 407 -4.83 -12.91 -18.79
N THR A 408 -5.39 -12.97 -17.58
CA THR A 408 -5.07 -13.97 -16.53
C THR A 408 -5.23 -15.39 -17.07
N GLN A 409 -6.39 -15.71 -17.67
CA GLN A 409 -6.65 -17.04 -18.22
C GLN A 409 -5.72 -17.36 -19.40
N SER A 410 -5.39 -16.37 -20.23
CA SER A 410 -4.41 -16.53 -21.31
C SER A 410 -3.01 -16.81 -20.74
N ALA A 411 -2.60 -16.09 -19.69
CA ALA A 411 -1.31 -16.25 -19.05
C ALA A 411 -1.13 -17.65 -18.46
N ILE A 412 -2.14 -18.13 -17.74
CA ILE A 412 -2.16 -19.49 -17.17
C ILE A 412 -2.10 -20.55 -18.28
N LYS A 413 -2.96 -20.42 -19.29
CA LYS A 413 -3.04 -21.39 -20.40
C LYS A 413 -1.71 -21.50 -21.15
N ASN A 414 -1.08 -20.36 -21.42
CA ASN A 414 0.13 -20.28 -22.23
C ASN A 414 1.42 -20.33 -21.39
N LYS A 415 1.32 -20.39 -20.06
CA LYS A 415 2.44 -20.40 -19.10
C LYS A 415 3.36 -19.18 -19.27
N THR A 416 2.75 -18.03 -19.51
CA THR A 416 3.44 -16.74 -19.62
C THR A 416 3.31 -15.96 -18.33
N ARG A 417 4.12 -14.91 -18.17
CA ARG A 417 3.98 -13.95 -17.06
C ARG A 417 2.82 -12.99 -17.32
N LEU A 418 2.40 -12.22 -16.32
CA LEU A 418 1.29 -11.27 -16.45
C LEU A 418 1.75 -9.84 -16.11
N LEU A 419 1.54 -8.91 -17.05
CA LEU A 419 1.76 -7.48 -16.84
C LEU A 419 0.43 -6.73 -17.05
N GLY A 420 0.00 -5.99 -16.05
CA GLY A 420 -1.22 -5.20 -16.04
C GLY A 420 -0.94 -3.74 -15.72
N VAL A 421 -1.24 -2.83 -16.65
CA VAL A 421 -1.02 -1.39 -16.46
C VAL A 421 -2.34 -0.63 -16.68
N TYR A 422 -2.84 -0.09 -15.58
CA TYR A 422 -4.13 0.58 -15.44
C TYR A 422 -3.95 1.98 -14.84
N GLY A 423 -5.06 2.61 -14.45
CA GLY A 423 -5.12 3.91 -13.81
C GLY A 423 -5.64 5.02 -14.72
N VAL A 424 -5.83 6.20 -14.11
CA VAL A 424 -6.34 7.39 -14.80
C VAL A 424 -5.19 8.36 -15.08
N GLY A 425 -4.78 8.47 -16.34
CA GLY A 425 -3.57 9.22 -16.73
C GLY A 425 -3.54 10.69 -16.30
N ASN A 426 -4.71 11.33 -16.17
CA ASN A 426 -4.84 12.72 -15.69
C ASN A 426 -4.66 12.88 -14.17
N TYR A 427 -4.74 11.78 -13.42
CA TYR A 427 -4.58 11.73 -11.97
C TYR A 427 -3.38 10.84 -11.65
N ALA A 428 -2.21 11.19 -12.19
CA ALA A 428 -0.95 10.49 -11.95
C ALA A 428 -0.99 8.95 -12.14
N ALA A 429 -1.95 8.44 -12.91
CA ALA A 429 -2.17 7.04 -13.23
C ALA A 429 -2.38 6.09 -12.03
N HIS A 430 -2.96 6.54 -10.93
CA HIS A 430 -3.50 5.63 -9.91
C HIS A 430 -4.90 5.11 -10.31
N LEU A 431 -5.35 4.03 -9.66
CA LEU A 431 -6.73 3.56 -9.78
C LEU A 431 -7.71 4.58 -9.18
N PRO A 432 -8.94 4.72 -9.70
CA PRO A 432 -9.94 5.61 -9.12
C PRO A 432 -10.13 5.39 -7.61
N PHE A 433 -10.12 6.47 -6.82
CA PHE A 433 -10.38 6.41 -5.39
C PHE A 433 -11.78 5.86 -5.11
N GLN A 434 -11.85 4.75 -4.39
CA GLN A 434 -13.06 4.40 -3.66
C GLN A 434 -13.18 5.35 -2.47
N THR A 435 -14.22 6.18 -2.42
CA THR A 435 -14.56 7.08 -1.30
C THR A 435 -15.13 6.30 -0.11
N ALA A 436 -15.33 6.94 1.04
CA ALA A 436 -15.79 6.26 2.26
C ALA A 436 -17.12 5.51 2.04
N ASP A 437 -18.07 6.11 1.32
CA ASP A 437 -19.35 5.50 0.98
C ASP A 437 -19.27 4.53 -0.24
N GLY A 438 -18.13 4.49 -0.91
CA GLY A 438 -17.82 3.63 -2.04
C GLY A 438 -18.32 4.12 -3.40
N ASP A 439 -18.72 5.38 -3.52
CA ASP A 439 -19.36 5.92 -4.72
C ASP A 439 -18.40 6.49 -5.78
N TYR A 440 -17.09 6.56 -5.47
CA TYR A 440 -16.03 7.10 -6.31
C TYR A 440 -16.21 8.60 -6.63
N GLN A 441 -16.73 9.38 -5.69
CA GLN A 441 -16.83 10.83 -5.81
C GLN A 441 -15.96 11.58 -4.79
N PRO A 442 -14.63 11.66 -5.02
CA PRO A 442 -13.71 12.29 -4.09
C PRO A 442 -14.18 13.63 -3.53
N ALA A 443 -13.94 13.84 -2.23
CA ALA A 443 -14.05 15.12 -1.59
C ALA A 443 -12.87 16.05 -1.98
N PRO A 444 -13.00 17.38 -1.85
CA PRO A 444 -11.86 18.28 -2.01
C PRO A 444 -10.77 18.02 -0.94
N GLY A 445 -9.50 18.12 -1.33
CA GLY A 445 -8.36 18.14 -0.40
C GLY A 445 -7.61 19.48 -0.40
N LEU A 446 -6.30 19.46 -0.13
CA LEU A 446 -5.48 20.65 0.14
C LEU A 446 -5.54 21.74 -0.94
N LYS A 447 -5.71 21.34 -2.20
CA LYS A 447 -5.80 22.27 -3.35
C LYS A 447 -7.21 22.85 -3.54
N ASN A 448 -8.15 22.57 -2.63
CA ASN A 448 -9.56 22.94 -2.74
C ASN A 448 -10.21 22.46 -4.06
N SER A 449 -9.75 21.29 -4.53
CA SER A 449 -10.22 20.61 -5.73
C SER A 449 -10.37 19.13 -5.43
N ALA A 450 -11.30 18.49 -6.14
CA ALA A 450 -11.51 17.04 -6.11
C ALA A 450 -11.27 16.45 -7.49
N GLU A 451 -10.78 15.22 -7.51
CA GLU A 451 -10.76 14.41 -8.74
C GLU A 451 -12.18 14.09 -9.19
N LYS A 452 -12.34 13.90 -10.50
CA LYS A 452 -13.64 13.62 -11.12
C LYS A 452 -13.46 12.49 -12.10
N TYR A 453 -14.08 11.37 -11.82
CA TYR A 453 -14.01 10.20 -12.68
C TYR A 453 -15.19 10.17 -13.64
N SER A 454 -14.90 9.84 -14.90
CA SER A 454 -15.92 9.43 -15.86
C SER A 454 -16.45 8.02 -15.54
N THR A 455 -17.53 7.61 -16.20
CA THR A 455 -18.01 6.22 -16.07
C THR A 455 -16.97 5.23 -16.58
N GLU A 456 -16.23 5.63 -17.61
CA GLU A 456 -15.16 4.88 -18.26
C GLU A 456 -13.96 4.73 -17.32
N ASP A 457 -13.57 5.79 -16.60
CA ASP A 457 -12.49 5.70 -15.61
C ASP A 457 -12.81 4.67 -14.52
N ILE A 458 -14.06 4.60 -14.06
CA ILE A 458 -14.48 3.62 -13.05
C ILE A 458 -14.57 2.21 -13.64
N LYS A 459 -15.16 2.04 -14.84
CA LYS A 459 -15.45 0.71 -15.42
C LYS A 459 -14.24 0.03 -16.06
N GLU A 460 -13.35 0.80 -16.68
CA GLU A 460 -12.23 0.28 -17.47
C GLU A 460 -10.99 -0.03 -16.61
N ASN A 461 -11.01 0.41 -15.34
CA ASN A 461 -10.02 0.03 -14.34
C ASN A 461 -10.53 -1.17 -13.51
N PRO A 462 -9.68 -2.17 -13.24
CA PRO A 462 -9.97 -3.18 -12.22
C PRO A 462 -9.85 -2.56 -10.82
N THR A 463 -10.48 -3.19 -9.83
CA THR A 463 -10.22 -2.86 -8.43
C THR A 463 -8.92 -3.51 -7.94
N LEU A 464 -8.39 -3.06 -6.80
CA LEU A 464 -7.25 -3.71 -6.14
C LEU A 464 -7.56 -5.19 -5.82
N ALA A 465 -8.80 -5.49 -5.46
CA ALA A 465 -9.27 -6.85 -5.21
C ALA A 465 -9.27 -7.72 -6.49
N ASP A 466 -9.72 -7.19 -7.63
CA ASP A 466 -9.68 -7.92 -8.93
C ASP A 466 -8.25 -8.22 -9.37
N MET A 467 -7.31 -7.28 -9.15
CA MET A 467 -5.89 -7.51 -9.43
C MET A 467 -5.28 -8.54 -8.48
N THR A 468 -5.65 -8.49 -7.21
CA THR A 468 -5.19 -9.47 -6.21
C THR A 468 -5.67 -10.89 -6.56
N GLU A 469 -6.93 -11.05 -6.97
CA GLU A 469 -7.48 -12.32 -7.45
C GLU A 469 -6.68 -12.85 -8.63
N SER A 470 -6.43 -12.01 -9.64
CA SER A 470 -5.67 -12.40 -10.84
C SER A 470 -4.21 -12.77 -10.53
N ALA A 471 -3.57 -12.07 -9.60
CA ALA A 471 -2.21 -12.40 -9.18
C ALA A 471 -2.15 -13.77 -8.50
N LEU A 472 -3.08 -14.05 -7.58
CA LEU A 472 -3.17 -15.34 -6.90
C LEU A 472 -3.44 -16.48 -7.89
N ASP A 473 -4.32 -16.27 -8.88
CA ASP A 473 -4.63 -17.26 -9.91
C ASP A 473 -3.39 -17.65 -10.74
N VAL A 474 -2.57 -16.68 -11.15
CA VAL A 474 -1.33 -16.92 -11.93
C VAL A 474 -0.23 -17.52 -11.05
N LEU A 475 0.06 -16.90 -9.90
CA LEU A 475 1.19 -17.30 -9.04
C LEU A 475 0.98 -18.70 -8.46
N SER A 476 -0.26 -19.06 -8.11
CA SER A 476 -0.59 -20.37 -7.54
C SER A 476 -0.40 -21.55 -8.50
N GLN A 477 -0.17 -21.29 -9.79
CA GLN A 477 0.21 -22.35 -10.74
C GLN A 477 1.61 -22.91 -10.46
N ASN A 478 2.47 -22.18 -9.74
CA ASN A 478 3.77 -22.68 -9.34
C ASN A 478 3.65 -23.63 -8.14
N LYS A 479 4.00 -24.90 -8.36
CA LYS A 479 3.94 -25.95 -7.33
C LYS A 479 4.89 -25.72 -6.15
N LYS A 480 5.97 -24.95 -6.34
CA LYS A 480 6.88 -24.60 -5.25
C LYS A 480 6.23 -23.64 -4.26
N GLY A 481 5.33 -22.78 -4.74
CA GLY A 481 4.76 -21.68 -3.98
C GLY A 481 5.07 -20.32 -4.59
N PHE A 482 4.70 -19.25 -3.88
CA PHE A 482 4.93 -17.88 -4.32
C PHE A 482 5.23 -16.88 -3.19
N TRP A 483 5.86 -15.77 -3.58
CA TRP A 483 5.92 -14.55 -2.79
C TRP A 483 5.09 -13.45 -3.49
N LEU A 484 4.26 -12.72 -2.74
CA LEU A 484 3.38 -11.69 -3.27
C LEU A 484 3.39 -10.44 -2.40
N LEU A 485 3.55 -9.27 -3.02
CA LEU A 485 3.25 -7.98 -2.40
C LEU A 485 1.93 -7.42 -2.93
N VAL A 486 1.05 -6.98 -2.03
CA VAL A 486 -0.19 -6.26 -2.37
C VAL A 486 -0.20 -4.92 -1.66
N GLU A 487 -0.40 -3.83 -2.40
CA GLU A 487 -0.35 -2.47 -1.87
C GLU A 487 -1.66 -1.71 -2.11
N ALA A 488 -2.25 -1.18 -1.02
CA ALA A 488 -3.21 -0.09 -1.07
C ALA A 488 -2.44 1.24 -0.92
N GLY A 489 -1.81 1.68 -2.02
CA GLY A 489 -0.88 2.82 -2.04
C GLY A 489 -1.57 4.18 -2.02
N ASP A 490 -2.85 4.20 -2.39
CA ASP A 490 -3.70 5.38 -2.48
C ASP A 490 -4.13 5.91 -1.10
N VAL A 491 -3.98 5.11 -0.02
CA VAL A 491 -4.17 5.58 1.37
C VAL A 491 -3.20 6.73 1.69
N ASP A 492 -1.92 6.59 1.34
CA ASP A 492 -0.88 7.63 1.48
C ASP A 492 -1.23 8.87 0.67
N TRP A 493 -1.67 8.69 -0.58
CA TRP A 493 -2.00 9.80 -1.47
C TRP A 493 -3.19 10.61 -0.95
N ALA A 494 -4.19 9.95 -0.40
CA ALA A 494 -5.31 10.61 0.27
C ALA A 494 -4.87 11.36 1.53
N ASN A 495 -3.97 10.78 2.33
CA ASN A 495 -3.46 11.42 3.54
C ASN A 495 -2.52 12.60 3.22
N HIS A 496 -1.71 12.53 2.17
CA HIS A 496 -0.95 13.66 1.66
C HIS A 496 -1.84 14.84 1.25
N ASP A 497 -3.04 14.57 0.75
CA ASP A 497 -4.03 15.59 0.40
C ASP A 497 -4.93 15.99 1.60
N ASN A 498 -4.62 15.51 2.81
CA ASN A 498 -5.41 15.65 4.03
C ASN A 498 -6.89 15.38 3.78
N ASN A 499 -7.15 14.26 3.11
CA ASN A 499 -8.45 13.87 2.60
C ASN A 499 -8.99 12.64 3.33
N LEU A 500 -9.77 12.88 4.37
CA LEU A 500 -10.33 11.84 5.23
C LEU A 500 -11.29 10.90 4.49
N ASP A 501 -12.08 11.44 3.56
CA ASP A 501 -13.04 10.67 2.77
C ASP A 501 -12.35 9.64 1.88
N ASN A 502 -11.39 10.10 1.08
CA ASN A 502 -10.59 9.23 0.24
C ASN A 502 -9.74 8.26 1.09
N SER A 503 -9.20 8.70 2.23
CA SER A 503 -8.35 7.86 3.09
C SER A 503 -9.13 6.69 3.70
N ILE A 504 -10.33 6.94 4.22
CA ILE A 504 -11.22 5.90 4.76
C ILE A 504 -11.61 4.89 3.66
N GLY A 505 -11.98 5.37 2.48
CA GLY A 505 -12.37 4.50 1.37
C GLY A 505 -11.20 3.70 0.77
N ALA A 506 -9.99 4.27 0.70
CA ALA A 506 -8.80 3.56 0.28
C ALA A 506 -8.43 2.42 1.25
N VAL A 507 -8.59 2.61 2.57
CA VAL A 507 -8.47 1.52 3.56
C VAL A 507 -9.50 0.42 3.28
N LYS A 508 -10.72 0.77 2.87
CA LYS A 508 -11.73 -0.23 2.49
C LYS A 508 -11.36 -1.02 1.24
N SER A 509 -10.79 -0.36 0.24
CA SER A 509 -10.27 -1.00 -0.98
C SER A 509 -9.17 -2.02 -0.65
N GLY A 510 -8.22 -1.64 0.20
CA GLY A 510 -7.18 -2.56 0.70
C GLY A 510 -7.74 -3.73 1.53
N GLU A 511 -8.75 -3.48 2.36
CA GLU A 511 -9.43 -4.54 3.12
C GLU A 511 -10.12 -5.55 2.19
N ALA A 512 -10.74 -5.09 1.10
CA ALA A 512 -11.35 -5.98 0.11
C ALA A 512 -10.29 -6.88 -0.56
N ALA A 513 -9.10 -6.34 -0.87
CA ALA A 513 -7.99 -7.14 -1.37
C ALA A 513 -7.47 -8.16 -0.34
N PHE A 514 -7.35 -7.77 0.94
CA PHE A 514 -7.00 -8.70 2.01
C PHE A 514 -8.03 -9.82 2.16
N LYS A 515 -9.33 -9.51 2.01
CA LYS A 515 -10.38 -10.54 2.01
C LYS A 515 -10.23 -11.54 0.87
N VAL A 516 -9.83 -11.09 -0.33
CA VAL A 516 -9.51 -12.01 -1.45
C VAL A 516 -8.38 -12.96 -1.07
N ILE A 517 -7.33 -12.46 -0.41
CA ILE A 517 -6.21 -13.28 0.06
C ILE A 517 -6.71 -14.34 1.05
N THR A 518 -7.46 -13.95 2.09
CA THR A 518 -7.94 -14.91 3.10
C THR A 518 -8.87 -15.95 2.48
N ASP A 519 -9.79 -15.54 1.61
CA ASP A 519 -10.72 -16.46 0.93
C ASP A 519 -9.94 -17.46 0.04
N TRP A 520 -8.88 -16.99 -0.62
CA TRP A 520 -8.00 -17.87 -1.40
C TRP A 520 -7.24 -18.85 -0.50
N VAL A 521 -6.68 -18.40 0.64
CA VAL A 521 -5.96 -19.29 1.57
C VAL A 521 -6.88 -20.39 2.09
N GLU A 522 -8.10 -20.07 2.49
CA GLU A 522 -9.06 -21.06 3.00
C GLU A 522 -9.53 -22.05 1.92
N LYS A 523 -9.55 -21.64 0.65
CA LYS A 523 -10.04 -22.46 -0.46
C LYS A 523 -8.95 -23.29 -1.16
N HIS A 524 -7.73 -22.75 -1.24
CA HIS A 524 -6.65 -23.26 -2.08
C HIS A 524 -5.35 -23.57 -1.32
N SER A 525 -5.26 -23.20 -0.04
CA SER A 525 -4.10 -23.44 0.81
C SER A 525 -4.53 -23.74 2.26
N ASN A 526 -3.74 -23.28 3.24
CA ASN A 526 -4.03 -23.27 4.67
C ASN A 526 -3.01 -22.38 5.41
N TRP A 527 -3.29 -22.03 6.67
CA TRP A 527 -2.45 -21.18 7.52
C TRP A 527 -1.18 -21.86 8.07
N GLN A 528 -0.95 -23.15 7.81
CA GLN A 528 0.33 -23.81 8.08
C GLN A 528 1.31 -23.64 6.92
N ASP A 529 0.81 -23.58 5.68
CA ASP A 529 1.59 -23.40 4.45
C ASP A 529 1.71 -21.93 4.01
N THR A 530 0.87 -21.04 4.55
CA THR A 530 0.79 -19.62 4.16
C THR A 530 1.07 -18.68 5.32
N VAL A 531 1.97 -17.73 5.11
CA VAL A 531 2.23 -16.59 5.99
C VAL A 531 1.74 -15.31 5.31
N VAL A 532 0.97 -14.50 6.04
CA VAL A 532 0.58 -13.17 5.59
C VAL A 532 1.00 -12.14 6.64
N ILE A 533 1.66 -11.08 6.20
CA ILE A 533 1.99 -9.90 7.00
C ILE A 533 1.20 -8.73 6.43
N LEU A 534 0.43 -8.03 7.26
CA LEU A 534 -0.32 -6.84 6.91
C LEU A 534 0.14 -5.68 7.79
N THR A 535 0.54 -4.58 7.17
CA THR A 535 1.06 -3.40 7.87
C THR A 535 0.88 -2.15 7.01
N ALA A 536 1.29 -0.99 7.53
CA ALA A 536 1.70 0.14 6.71
C ALA A 536 3.24 0.23 6.66
N ASP A 537 3.75 1.07 5.78
CA ASP A 537 5.16 1.37 5.64
C ASP A 537 5.60 2.54 6.56
N HIS A 538 4.72 3.53 6.76
CA HIS A 538 4.82 4.66 7.68
C HIS A 538 3.43 5.25 8.01
N GLY A 539 3.40 6.38 8.72
CA GLY A 539 2.16 7.06 9.14
C GLY A 539 2.13 8.50 8.68
N HIS A 540 0.98 9.17 8.81
CA HIS A 540 0.80 10.55 8.33
C HIS A 540 0.49 11.58 9.41
N TYR A 541 0.52 11.17 10.67
CA TYR A 541 0.25 12.05 11.80
C TYR A 541 -1.17 12.63 11.83
N LEU A 542 -2.14 11.84 11.38
CA LEU A 542 -3.56 12.08 11.62
C LEU A 542 -3.86 12.00 13.12
N HIS A 543 -4.70 12.87 13.62
CA HIS A 543 -5.27 12.85 14.95
C HIS A 543 -6.79 12.88 14.84
N ILE A 544 -7.47 12.02 15.61
CA ILE A 544 -8.93 12.01 15.75
C ILE A 544 -9.26 12.61 17.11
N ASP A 545 -9.89 13.80 17.10
CA ASP A 545 -10.22 14.57 18.30
C ASP A 545 -11.65 14.30 18.78
N GLN A 546 -12.60 14.07 17.86
CA GLN A 546 -14.00 13.71 18.14
C GLN A 546 -14.38 12.41 17.38
N PRO A 547 -14.00 11.23 17.88
CA PRO A 547 -14.20 9.96 17.18
C PRO A 547 -15.67 9.66 16.88
N GLU A 548 -16.60 10.09 17.74
CA GLU A 548 -18.04 9.94 17.55
C GLU A 548 -18.56 10.63 16.30
N ALA A 549 -17.92 11.71 15.85
CA ALA A 549 -18.31 12.43 14.65
C ALA A 549 -17.92 11.70 13.37
N LEU A 550 -17.06 10.67 13.42
CA LEU A 550 -16.74 9.82 12.27
C LEU A 550 -17.69 8.62 12.12
N ILE A 551 -18.55 8.39 13.10
CA ILE A 551 -19.56 7.32 13.06
C ILE A 551 -20.76 7.81 12.24
N PRO A 552 -21.15 7.12 11.14
CA PRO A 552 -22.31 7.49 10.36
C PRO A 552 -23.58 7.50 11.21
N PRO A 553 -24.51 8.44 10.95
CA PRO A 553 -25.82 8.42 11.59
C PRO A 553 -26.54 7.08 11.31
N LYS A 554 -27.44 6.70 12.23
CA LYS A 554 -28.31 5.54 12.02
C LYS A 554 -29.27 5.89 10.90
N GLU A 555 -29.32 5.07 9.85
CA GLU A 555 -30.34 5.18 8.81
C GLU A 555 -31.72 5.12 9.47
N GLU A 556 -32.51 6.20 9.37
CA GLU A 556 -33.92 6.18 9.73
C GLU A 556 -34.64 5.22 8.77
N LYS A 557 -35.07 4.07 9.30
CA LYS A 557 -35.79 3.03 8.54
C LYS A 557 -37.19 3.46 8.15
#